data_AF-A0AAU6Q2S6-F1
#
_entry.id   AF-A0AAU6Q2S6-F1
#
_cell.length_a   1.000
_cell.length_b   1.000
_cell.length_c   1.000
_cell.angle_alpha   90.00
_cell.angle_beta   90.00
_cell.angle_gamma   90.00
#
_symmetry.space_group_name_H-M   'P 1'
#
loop_
_entity.id
_entity.type
_entity.pdbx_description
1 polymer ?
#
loop_
_entity_poly.entity_id
_entity_poly.type
_entity_poly.pdbx_seq_one_letter_code
_entity_poly.pdbx_strand_id
1 'polypeptide(L)' 'MIKYRKQNALEPEKDAEISINLTPFMFFAVGYVAMKALIGSIRKLA' A
#
# COMPACT_ATOMS: atom_id res chain seq x y z
N MET A 1 5.39 -28.28 34.94
CA MET A 1 6.73 -27.66 34.84
C MET A 1 6.82 -26.98 33.48
N ILE A 2 6.63 -25.66 33.45
CA ILE A 2 6.50 -24.88 32.20
C ILE A 2 7.91 -24.73 31.60
N LYS A 3 8.15 -25.30 30.42
CA LYS A 3 9.42 -25.20 29.71
C LYS A 3 9.47 -23.87 28.96
N TYR A 4 10.29 -22.94 29.41
CA TYR A 4 10.63 -21.73 28.66
C TYR A 4 11.45 -22.13 27.43
N ARG A 5 10.87 -22.06 26.22
CA ARG A 5 11.68 -22.03 25.00
C ARG A 5 12.38 -20.67 24.97
N LYS A 6 13.72 -20.67 24.99
CA LYS A 6 14.50 -19.48 24.67
C LYS A 6 14.10 -19.03 23.27
N GLN A 7 13.44 -17.88 23.16
CA GLN A 7 13.39 -17.12 21.92
C GLN A 7 14.85 -16.81 21.58
N ASN A 8 15.32 -17.26 20.41
CA ASN A 8 16.66 -16.94 19.95
C ASN A 8 16.78 -15.41 19.84
N ALA A 9 17.70 -14.83 20.62
CA ALA A 9 17.97 -13.39 20.61
C ALA A 9 18.71 -12.91 19.34
N LEU A 10 19.01 -13.83 18.41
CA LEU A 10 19.79 -13.53 17.20
C LEU A 10 18.96 -12.91 16.07
N GLU A 11 17.64 -13.10 16.05
CA GLU A 11 16.74 -12.44 15.08
C GLU A 11 15.34 -12.18 15.70
N PRO A 12 15.19 -11.20 16.61
CA PRO A 12 13.88 -10.81 17.12
C PRO A 12 13.09 -9.87 16.18
N GLU A 13 13.55 -9.64 14.93
CA GLU A 13 13.11 -8.49 14.13
C GLU A 13 11.78 -8.66 13.37
N LYS A 14 11.13 -9.83 13.41
CA LYS A 14 10.03 -10.15 12.47
C LYS A 14 8.62 -10.20 13.04
N ASP A 15 8.38 -9.75 14.27
CA ASP A 15 7.05 -9.89 14.89
C ASP A 15 6.10 -8.68 14.74
N ALA A 16 6.49 -7.56 14.11
CA ALA A 16 5.58 -6.40 14.03
C ALA A 16 5.80 -5.42 12.86
N GLU A 17 6.18 -5.88 11.67
CA GLU A 17 6.10 -5.02 10.48
C GLU A 17 4.65 -4.93 10.00
N ILE A 18 3.94 -3.86 10.39
CA ILE A 18 2.61 -3.55 9.83
C ILE A 18 2.83 -3.05 8.39
N SER A 19 2.78 -3.97 7.43
CA SER A 19 2.86 -3.64 6.00
C SER A 19 1.52 -3.11 5.49
N ILE A 20 1.45 -1.81 5.16
CA ILE A 20 0.28 -1.21 4.53
C ILE A 20 0.45 -1.22 3.02
N ASN A 21 -0.46 -1.89 2.31
CA ASN A 21 -0.45 -1.90 0.85
C ASN A 21 -1.11 -0.63 0.29
N LEU A 22 -0.30 0.31 -0.20
CA LEU A 22 -0.76 1.57 -0.81
C LEU A 22 -1.11 1.47 -2.30
N THR A 23 -0.80 0.34 -2.93
CA THR A 23 -1.02 0.12 -4.37
C THR A 23 -2.46 0.42 -4.83
N PRO A 24 -3.53 0.04 -4.09
CA PRO A 24 -4.91 0.34 -4.49
C PRO A 24 -5.19 1.85 -4.62
N PHE A 25 -4.62 2.66 -3.72
CA PHE A 25 -4.77 4.12 -3.76
C PHE A 25 -4.01 4.73 -4.95
N MET A 26 -2.84 4.18 -5.29
CA MET A 26 -2.08 4.62 -6.47
C MET A 26 -2.85 4.36 -7.77
N PHE A 27 -3.44 3.17 -7.93
CA PHE A 27 -4.26 2.88 -9.11
C PHE A 27 -5.47 3.80 -9.23
N PHE A 28 -6.15 4.07 -8.11
CA PHE A 28 -7.27 5.00 -8.09
C PHE A 28 -6.84 6.42 -8.48
N ALA A 29 -5.74 6.92 -7.92
CA ALA A 29 -5.24 8.25 -8.22
C ALA A 29 -4.91 8.43 -9.71
N VAL A 30 -4.22 7.46 -10.30
CA VAL A 30 -3.88 7.47 -11.73
C VAL A 30 -5.14 7.43 -12.59
N GLY A 31 -6.07 6.52 -12.30
CA GLY A 31 -7.34 6.41 -13.04
C GLY A 31 -8.18 7.69 -12.97
N TYR A 32 -8.28 8.31 -11.80
CA TYR A 32 -8.99 9.57 -11.61
C TYR A 32 -8.37 10.72 -12.42
N VAL A 33 -7.04 10.88 -12.35
CA VAL A 33 -6.34 11.94 -13.10
C VAL A 33 -6.49 11.73 -14.61
N ALA A 34 -6.34 10.50 -15.08
CA ALA A 34 -6.51 10.16 -16.50
C ALA A 34 -7.94 10.49 -16.98
N MET A 35 -8.96 10.07 -16.24
CA MET A 35 -10.36 10.35 -16.59
C MET A 35 -10.66 11.85 -16.58
N LYS A 36 -10.17 12.59 -15.58
CA LYS A 36 -10.35 14.04 -15.49
C LYS A 36 -9.71 14.76 -16.68
N ALA A 37 -8.50 14.35 -17.07
CA ALA A 37 -7.80 14.88 -18.23
C ALA A 37 -8.57 14.60 -19.53
N LEU A 38 -9.09 13.37 -19.69
CA LEU A 38 -9.87 12.98 -20.86
C LEU A 38 -11.14 13.83 -21.00
N ILE A 39 -11.95 13.94 -19.93
CA ILE A 39 -13.18 14.75 -19.94
C ILE A 39 -12.84 16.22 -20.19
N GLY A 40 -11.77 16.73 -19.56
CA GLY A 40 -11.29 18.09 -19.80
C GLY A 40 -10.88 18.34 -21.25
N SER A 41 -10.25 17.36 -21.90
CA SER A 41 -9.85 17.47 -23.31
C SER A 41 -11.06 17.54 -24.24
N ILE A 42 -12.10 16.74 -23.98
CA ILE A 42 -13.35 16.75 -24.77
C ILE A 42 -14.07 18.09 -24.60
N ARG A 43 -14.17 18.61 -23.37
CA ARG A 43 -14.79 19.92 -23.10
C ARG A 43 -14.06 21.10 -23.71
N LYS A 44 -12.75 20.98 -23.95
CA LYS A 44 -11.94 22.02 -24.60
C LYS A 44 -12.04 21.95 -26.14
N LEU A 45 -12.42 20.79 -26.68
CA LEU A 45 -12.55 20.55 -28.11
C LEU A 45 -13.96 20.91 -28.65
N ALA A 46 -14.99 20.77 -27.82
CA ALA A 46 -16.37 21.20 -28.09
C ALA A 46 -16.56 22.69 -27.83
#